data_AF-Q113H4-F1
#
_entry.id   AF-Q113H4-F1
#
_cell.length_a   1.000
_cell.length_b   1.000
_cell.length_c   1.000
_cell.angle_alpha   90.00
_cell.angle_beta   90.00
_cell.angle_gamma   90.00
#
_symmetry.space_group_name_H-M   'P 1'
#
loop_
_entity.id
_entity.type
_entity.pdbx_description
1 polymer ?
#
loop_
_entity_poly.entity_id
_entity_poly.type
_entity_poly.pdbx_seq_one_letter_code
_entity_poly.pdbx_strand_id
1 'polypeptide(L)' 'MLTNPHSNRPNYGAISTGDGFMFIKLVNGEIPQYALSQGFFTFHPGNKLYDVLPILKPLTEIVLKRIE' A
#
# COMPACT_ATOMS: atom_id res chain seq x y z
N MET A 1 2.69 1.44 -10.30
CA MET A 1 2.26 2.84 -10.48
C MET A 1 2.28 3.31 -11.94
N LEU A 2 2.74 2.48 -12.89
CA LEU A 2 2.88 2.86 -14.30
C LEU A 2 1.55 2.89 -15.08
N THR A 3 0.52 2.22 -14.58
CA THR A 3 -0.79 2.01 -15.24
C THR A 3 -1.94 2.72 -14.54
N ASN A 4 -1.70 3.82 -13.82
CA ASN A 4 -2.79 4.60 -13.24
C ASN A 4 -3.51 5.40 -14.33
N PRO A 5 -4.79 5.12 -14.63
CA PRO A 5 -5.55 5.86 -15.65
C PRO A 5 -5.89 7.30 -15.23
N HIS A 6 -5.67 7.67 -13.96
CA HIS A 6 -5.97 8.98 -13.39
C HIS A 6 -4.69 9.63 -12.86
N SER A 7 -3.87 10.16 -13.76
CA SER A 7 -2.58 10.79 -13.47
C SER A 7 -2.65 12.00 -12.51
N ASN A 8 -3.83 12.62 -12.38
CA ASN A 8 -4.10 13.73 -11.47
C ASN A 8 -4.36 13.31 -10.01
N ARG A 9 -4.41 12.01 -9.71
CA ARG A 9 -4.59 11.49 -8.36
C ARG A 9 -3.30 10.86 -7.83
N PRO A 10 -3.04 10.92 -6.52
CA PRO A 10 -1.93 10.18 -5.93
C PRO A 10 -2.07 8.68 -6.23
N ASN A 11 -0.95 8.07 -6.59
CA ASN A 11 -0.87 6.63 -6.74
C ASN A 11 -0.55 6.02 -5.38
N TYR A 12 -1.15 4.88 -5.06
CA TYR A 12 -0.82 4.08 -3.89
C TYR A 12 -0.38 2.69 -4.32
N GLY A 13 0.54 2.11 -3.57
CA GLY A 13 1.01 0.74 -3.77
C GLY A 13 1.55 0.14 -2.49
N ALA A 14 1.79 -1.16 -2.53
CA ALA A 14 2.48 -1.89 -1.47
C ALA A 14 3.74 -2.53 -2.05
N ILE A 15 4.84 -2.44 -1.31
CA ILE A 15 6.08 -3.16 -1.57
C ILE A 15 6.15 -4.25 -0.51
N SER A 16 6.14 -5.51 -0.94
CA SER A 16 6.25 -6.67 -0.06
C SER A 16 7.54 -7.42 -0.34
N THR A 17 8.25 -7.77 0.72
CA THR A 17 9.42 -8.66 0.71
C THR A 17 9.10 -9.92 1.52
N GLY A 18 10.04 -10.85 1.64
CA GLY A 18 9.85 -12.06 2.46
C GLY A 18 9.70 -11.80 3.97
N ASP A 19 10.19 -10.67 4.47
CA ASP A 19 10.16 -10.32 5.91
C ASP A 19 9.02 -9.34 6.26
N GLY A 20 8.55 -8.53 5.31
CA GLY A 20 7.55 -7.53 5.62
C GLY A 20 7.02 -6.77 4.42
N PHE A 21 6.28 -5.71 4.69
CA PHE A 21 5.73 -4.84 3.66
C PHE A 21 5.71 -3.38 4.09
N MET A 22 5.60 -2.49 3.12
CA MET A 22 5.39 -1.06 3.33
C MET A 22 4.49 -0.48 2.24
N PHE A 23 3.77 0.59 2.57
CA PHE A 23 2.98 1.33 1.61
C PHE A 23 3.78 2.50 1.03
N ILE A 24 3.59 2.73 -0.26
CA ILE A 24 4.19 3.83 -1.00
C ILE A 24 3.08 4.68 -1.61
N LYS A 25 3.23 6.00 -1.48
CA LYS A 25 2.40 7.01 -2.14
C LYS A 25 3.26 7.81 -3.10
N LEU A 26 2.79 7.97 -4.33
CA LEU A 26 3.41 8.83 -5.34
C LEU A 26 2.46 9.96 -5.72
N VAL A 27 2.95 11.19 -5.62
CA VAL A 27 2.29 12.38 -6.15
C VAL A 27 3.03 12.82 -7.41
N ASN A 28 2.34 12.75 -8.56
CA ASN A 28 2.87 13.17 -9.85
C ASN A 28 2.66 14.67 -10.04
N GLY A 29 3.69 15.47 -9.74
CA GLY A 29 3.81 16.87 -10.12
C GLY A 29 4.94 17.07 -11.15
N GLU A 30 5.47 18.29 -11.28
CA GLU A 30 6.67 18.53 -12.10
C GLU A 30 7.85 17.66 -11.65
N ILE A 31 8.00 17.49 -10.33
CA ILE A 31 8.96 16.57 -9.71
C ILE A 31 8.17 15.49 -8.96
N PRO A 32 8.34 14.20 -9.30
CA PRO A 32 7.66 13.12 -8.60
C PRO A 32 8.06 13.04 -7.12
N GLN A 33 7.07 13.04 -6.21
CA GLN A 33 7.31 12.94 -4.78
C GLN A 33 6.79 11.63 -4.22
N TYR A 34 7.61 10.99 -3.39
CA TYR A 34 7.29 9.71 -2.76
C TYR A 34 7.19 9.88 -1.25
N ALA A 35 6.11 9.34 -0.68
CA ALA A 35 5.97 9.14 0.75
C ALA A 35 5.90 7.65 1.06
N LEU A 36 6.52 7.26 2.17
CA LEU A 36 6.61 5.88 2.63
C LEU A 36 5.93 5.76 4.00
N SER A 37 5.19 4.68 4.20
CA SER A 37 4.74 4.31 5.55
C SER A 37 5.90 3.81 6.39
N GLN A 38 5.67 3.65 7.69
CA GLN A 38 6.51 2.75 8.50
C GLN A 38 6.51 1.35 7.87
N GLY A 39 7.63 0.64 8.00
CA GLY A 39 7.75 -0.74 7.56
C GLY A 39 7.07 -1.68 8.56
N PHE A 40 6.28 -2.62 8.04
CA PHE A 40 5.61 -3.66 8.81
C PHE A 40 6.34 -4.98 8.60
N PHE A 41 7.17 -5.33 9.57
CA PHE A 41 8.07 -6.48 9.49
C PHE A 41 7.64 -7.55 10.49
N THR A 42 7.74 -8.80 10.07
CA THR A 42 7.17 -9.95 10.76
C THR A 42 7.97 -10.31 12.01
N PHE A 43 9.30 -10.21 11.93
CA PHE A 43 10.16 -10.64 13.02
C PHE A 43 10.47 -9.55 14.06
N HIS A 44 9.98 -8.32 13.89
CA HIS A 44 10.20 -7.26 14.89
C HIS A 44 9.24 -7.42 16.09
N PRO A 45 9.75 -7.56 17.33
CA PRO A 45 8.91 -7.53 18.53
C PRO A 45 8.18 -6.19 18.64
N GLY A 46 6.91 -6.21 19.04
CA GLY A 46 6.08 -5.00 19.09
C GLY A 46 5.67 -4.46 17.72
N ASN A 47 5.77 -5.28 16.65
CA ASN A 47 5.23 -4.91 15.35
C ASN A 47 3.74 -4.62 15.43
N LYS A 48 3.27 -3.80 14.48
CA LYS A 48 1.88 -3.36 14.38
C LYS A 48 1.13 -4.08 13.27
N LEU A 49 1.45 -5.36 13.03
CA LEU A 49 0.85 -6.12 11.94
C LEU A 49 -0.66 -6.24 12.12
N TYR A 50 -1.12 -6.53 13.34
CA TYR A 50 -2.55 -6.64 13.66
C TYR A 50 -3.31 -5.32 13.48
N ASP A 51 -2.66 -4.18 13.62
CA ASP A 51 -3.30 -2.86 13.41
C ASP A 51 -3.64 -2.63 11.93
N VAL A 52 -2.92 -3.29 11.00
CA VAL A 52 -3.09 -3.12 9.55
C VAL A 52 -4.10 -4.12 8.97
N LEU A 53 -4.24 -5.32 9.54
CA LEU A 53 -5.15 -6.35 9.03
C LEU A 53 -6.61 -5.86 8.86
N PRO A 54 -7.19 -5.06 9.77
CA PRO A 54 -8.54 -4.50 9.61
C PRO A 54 -8.70 -3.60 8.39
N ILE A 55 -7.62 -2.97 7.90
CA ILE A 55 -7.62 -2.14 6.69
C ILE A 55 -7.58 -3.03 5.44
N LEU A 56 -6.81 -4.13 5.49
CA LEU A 56 -6.66 -5.04 4.34
C LEU A 56 -7.94 -5.84 4.07
N LYS A 57 -8.68 -6.25 5.10
CA LYS A 57 -9.91 -7.03 4.96
C LYS A 57 -10.95 -6.40 4.01
N PRO A 58 -11.40 -5.14 4.19
CA PRO A 58 -12.36 -4.52 3.28
C PRO A 58 -11.78 -4.30 1.87
N LEU A 59 -10.46 -4.07 1.74
CA LEU A 59 -9.82 -3.95 0.42
C LEU A 59 -9.90 -5.27 -0.36
N THR A 60 -9.71 -6.41 0.31
CA THR A 60 -9.91 -7.73 -0.30
C THR A 60 -11.35 -7.93 -0.76
N GLU A 61 -12.33 -7.56 0.07
CA GLU A 61 -13.75 -7.68 -0.29
C GLU A 61 -14.11 -6.85 -1.53
N ILE A 62 -13.56 -5.63 -1.65
CA ILE A 62 -13.77 -4.77 -2.84
C ILE A 62 -13.18 -5.43 -4.10
N VAL A 63 -11.99 -6.03 -3.98
CA VAL A 63 -11.34 -6.70 -5.12
C VAL A 63 -12.13 -7.93 -5.54
N LEU A 64 -12.56 -8.78 -4.60
CA LEU A 64 -13.35 -9.98 -4.90
C LEU A 64 -14.68 -9.63 -5.57
N LYS A 65 -15.40 -8.64 -5.05
CA LYS A 65 -16.68 -8.16 -5.65
C LYS A 65 -16.53 -7.57 -7.06
N ARG A 66 -15.32 -7.15 -7.45
CA ARG A 66 -15.05 -6.62 -8.80
C ARG A 66 -14.75 -7.73 -9.82
N ILE A 67 -14.45 -8.94 -9.34
CA ILE A 67 -14.09 -10.11 -10.16
C ILE A 67 -15.33 -10.98 -10.45
N GLU A 68 -16.37 -10.89 -9.62
CA GLU A 68 -17.72 -11.42 -9.87
C GLU A 68 -18.50 -10.56 -10.89
#